data_AF-A0A1B9JYZ9-F1
#
_entry.id   AF-A0A1B9JYZ9-F1
#
_cell.length_a   1.000
_cell.length_b   1.000
_cell.length_c   1.000
_cell.angle_alpha   90.00
_cell.angle_beta   90.00
_cell.angle_gamma   90.00
#
_symmetry.space_group_name_H-M   'P 1'
#
loop_
_entity.id
_entity.type
_entity.pdbx_description
1 polymer ?
#
loop_
_entity_poly.entity_id
_entity_poly.type
_entity_poly.pdbx_seq_one_letter_code
_entity_poly.pdbx_strand_id
1 'polypeptide(L)' 'MEQLTFGQKAVGVHFNPSNQTEVDIYKQRIADAIDEMNDLRTKSTSQEQKRLCSVAITELQTAQIWAVKAFTWTD' A
#
# COMPACT_ATOMS: atom_id res chain seq x y z
N MET A 1 18.87 -6.55 -8.95
CA MET A 1 17.54 -5.93 -8.80
C MET A 1 17.28 -5.82 -7.32
N GLU A 2 16.95 -4.62 -6.84
CA GLU A 2 16.63 -4.39 -5.44
C GLU A 2 15.34 -5.12 -5.08
N GLN A 3 15.31 -5.80 -3.93
CA GLN A 3 14.16 -6.60 -3.53
C GLN A 3 13.12 -5.69 -2.87
N LEU A 4 12.00 -5.48 -3.56
CA LEU A 4 10.88 -4.69 -3.03
C LEU A 4 10.34 -5.27 -1.71
N THR A 5 9.93 -4.37 -0.82
CA THR A 5 9.20 -4.73 0.42
C THR A 5 7.83 -5.33 0.11
N PHE A 6 7.14 -5.84 1.13
CA PHE A 6 5.80 -6.39 0.95
C PHE A 6 4.83 -5.29 0.48
N GLY A 7 4.85 -4.13 1.15
CA GLY A 7 4.04 -2.96 0.80
C GLY A 7 4.32 -2.44 -0.60
N GLN A 8 5.59 -2.31 -0.98
CA GLN A 8 5.97 -1.83 -2.32
C GLN A 8 5.47 -2.76 -3.44
N LYS A 9 5.51 -4.08 -3.21
CA LYS A 9 4.90 -5.07 -4.11
C LYS A 9 3.38 -4.94 -4.13
N ALA A 10 2.76 -4.79 -2.95
CA ALA A 10 1.32 -4.73 -2.77
C ALA A 10 0.66 -3.55 -3.52
N VAL A 11 1.36 -2.42 -3.67
CA VAL A 11 0.85 -1.21 -4.37
C VAL A 11 1.42 -1.03 -5.79
N GLY A 12 2.31 -1.93 -6.23
CA GLY A 12 3.04 -1.79 -7.48
C GLY A 12 3.76 -0.43 -7.58
N VAL A 13 4.74 -0.20 -6.69
CA VAL A 13 5.38 1.12 -6.50
C VAL A 13 6.02 1.69 -7.77
N HIS A 14 6.43 0.85 -8.72
CA HIS A 14 7.00 1.27 -10.01
C HIS A 14 5.99 1.38 -11.16
N PHE A 15 4.71 1.06 -10.92
CA PHE A 15 3.66 1.16 -11.94
C PHE A 15 3.00 2.54 -11.88
N ASN A 16 3.51 3.51 -12.62
CA ASN A 16 2.92 4.84 -12.75
C ASN A 16 2.92 5.31 -14.22
N PRO A 17 1.99 4.83 -15.05
CA PRO A 17 1.91 5.23 -16.46
C PRO A 17 1.54 6.72 -16.66
N SER A 18 1.02 7.38 -15.62
CA SER A 18 0.66 8.80 -15.67
C SER A 18 1.86 9.74 -15.53
N ASN A 19 3.03 9.23 -15.08
CA ASN A 19 4.22 10.00 -14.75
C ASN A 19 3.98 11.17 -13.76
N GLN A 20 2.92 11.12 -12.96
CA GLN A 20 2.65 12.11 -11.92
C GLN A 20 3.44 11.77 -10.65
N THR A 21 4.29 12.67 -10.18
CA THR A 21 5.13 12.46 -8.99
C THR A 21 4.30 12.26 -7.71
N GLU A 22 3.12 12.88 -7.65
CA GLU A 22 2.17 12.75 -6.54
C GLU A 22 1.69 11.32 -6.37
N VAL A 23 1.48 10.59 -7.49
CA VAL A 23 1.11 9.16 -7.48
C VAL A 23 2.23 8.32 -6.86
N ASP A 24 3.49 8.57 -7.22
CA ASP A 24 4.63 7.82 -6.69
C ASP A 24 4.80 8.06 -5.19
N ILE A 25 4.73 9.32 -4.76
CA ILE A 25 4.83 9.70 -3.35
C ILE A 25 3.69 9.05 -2.55
N TYR A 26 2.46 9.10 -3.06
CA TYR A 26 1.32 8.52 -2.37
C TYR A 26 1.42 6.99 -2.29
N LYS A 27 1.83 6.33 -3.38
CA LYS A 27 2.07 4.88 -3.38
C LYS A 27 3.14 4.47 -2.37
N GLN A 28 4.23 5.21 -2.26
CA GLN A 28 5.27 4.89 -1.28
C GLN A 28 4.73 5.02 0.17
N ARG A 29 3.95 6.06 0.47
CA ARG A 29 3.32 6.21 1.80
C ARG A 29 2.38 5.06 2.15
N ILE A 30 1.58 4.58 1.18
CA ILE A 30 0.72 3.43 1.41
C ILE A 30 1.53 2.14 1.54
N ALA A 31 2.61 1.97 0.76
CA ALA A 31 3.52 0.86 0.92
C ALA A 31 4.10 0.79 2.34
N ASP A 32 4.59 1.93 2.86
CA ASP A 32 5.16 2.01 4.21
C ASP A 32 4.12 1.63 5.29
N ALA A 33 2.88 2.12 5.15
CA ALA A 33 1.79 1.77 6.07
C ALA A 33 1.41 0.27 5.99
N ILE A 34 1.42 -0.32 4.79
CA ILE A 34 1.19 -1.76 4.60
C ILE A 34 2.32 -2.58 5.23
N ASP A 35 3.58 -2.15 5.09
CA ASP A 35 4.72 -2.81 5.71
C ASP A 35 4.60 -2.78 7.24
N GLU A 36 4.19 -1.65 7.83
CA GLU A 36 3.95 -1.54 9.27
C GLU A 36 2.88 -2.54 9.75
N MET A 37 1.75 -2.63 9.04
CA MET A 37 0.69 -3.59 9.37
C MET A 37 1.14 -5.03 9.18
N ASN A 38 1.93 -5.31 8.14
CA ASN A 38 2.46 -6.64 7.89
C ASN A 38 3.46 -7.07 8.97
N ASP A 39 4.30 -6.15 9.42
CA ASP A 39 5.24 -6.34 10.52
C ASP A 39 4.52 -6.65 11.83
N LEU A 40 3.50 -5.86 12.18
CA LEU A 40 2.68 -6.09 13.37
C LEU A 40 1.95 -7.44 13.29
N ARG A 41 1.36 -7.75 12.14
CA ARG A 41 0.68 -9.03 11.88
C ARG A 41 1.62 -10.23 12.08
N THR A 42 2.87 -10.09 11.67
CA THR A 42 3.86 -11.17 11.75
C THR A 42 4.36 -11.37 13.18
N LYS A 43 4.55 -10.28 13.93
CA LYS A 43 5.06 -10.30 15.31
C LYS A 43 3.97 -10.62 16.36
N SER A 44 2.70 -10.40 16.04
CA SER A 44 1.60 -10.64 16.97
C SER A 44 1.38 -12.11 17.31
N THR A 45 0.95 -12.40 18.54
CA THR A 45 0.42 -13.70 18.97
C THR A 45 -1.12 -13.75 19.00
N SER A 46 -1.79 -12.58 18.94
CA SER A 46 -3.26 -12.48 18.96
C SER A 46 -3.84 -12.70 17.57
N GLN A 47 -4.75 -13.66 17.45
CA GLN A 47 -5.43 -13.95 16.18
C GLN A 47 -6.29 -12.77 15.71
N GLU A 48 -6.97 -12.08 16.63
CA GLU A 48 -7.75 -10.90 16.28
C GLU A 48 -6.85 -9.75 15.80
N GLN A 49 -5.70 -9.51 16.44
CA GLN A 49 -4.78 -8.48 15.95
C GLN A 49 -4.27 -8.81 14.54
N LYS A 50 -3.99 -10.08 14.25
CA LYS A 50 -3.61 -10.52 12.89
C LYS A 50 -4.72 -10.27 11.88
N ARG A 51 -5.97 -10.61 12.24
CA ARG A 51 -7.14 -10.38 11.39
C ARG A 51 -7.32 -8.89 11.10
N LEU A 52 -7.21 -8.04 12.12
CA LEU A 52 -7.32 -6.58 11.98
C LEU A 52 -6.23 -6.01 11.06
N CYS A 53 -4.98 -6.47 11.21
CA CYS A 53 -3.89 -6.05 10.31
C CYS A 53 -4.15 -6.49 8.86
N SER A 54 -4.64 -7.71 8.64
CA SER A 54 -4.99 -8.18 7.30
C SER A 54 -6.09 -7.34 6.66
N VAL A 55 -7.13 -6.98 7.42
CA VAL A 55 -8.21 -6.09 6.95
C VAL A 55 -7.63 -4.72 6.61
N ALA A 56 -6.83 -4.13 7.49
CA ALA A 56 -6.21 -2.82 7.24
C ALA A 56 -5.36 -2.81 5.96
N ILE A 57 -4.56 -3.86 5.71
CA ILE A 57 -3.78 -4.00 4.47
C ILE A 57 -4.69 -3.99 3.23
N THR A 58 -5.77 -4.77 3.24
CA THR A 58 -6.73 -4.83 2.11
C THR A 58 -7.38 -3.48 1.85
N GLU A 59 -7.80 -2.77 2.91
CA GLU A 59 -8.42 -1.46 2.79
C GLU A 59 -7.42 -0.40 2.31
N LEU A 60 -6.15 -0.47 2.73
CA LEU A 60 -5.08 0.41 2.24
C LEU A 60 -4.82 0.22 0.75
N GLN A 61 -4.78 -1.02 0.27
CA GLN A 61 -4.67 -1.31 -1.17
C GLN A 61 -5.86 -0.75 -1.95
N THR A 62 -7.08 -0.93 -1.42
CA THR A 62 -8.30 -0.40 -2.04
C THR A 62 -8.29 1.12 -2.09
N ALA A 63 -7.96 1.79 -0.98
CA ALA A 63 -7.85 3.23 -0.90
C ALA A 63 -6.80 3.78 -1.90
N GLN A 64 -5.67 3.09 -2.05
CA GLN A 64 -4.63 3.48 -3.01
C GLN A 64 -5.11 3.45 -4.46
N ILE A 65 -5.92 2.46 -4.85
CA ILE A 65 -6.49 2.39 -6.21
C ILE A 65 -7.39 3.60 -6.47
N TRP A 66 -8.28 3.93 -5.53
CA TRP A 66 -9.16 5.09 -5.64
C TRP A 66 -8.41 6.42 -5.62
N ALA A 67 -7.37 6.54 -4.78
CA ALA A 67 -6.52 7.72 -4.73
C ALA A 67 -5.79 7.95 -6.06
N VAL A 68 -5.22 6.91 -6.66
CA VAL A 68 -4.58 7.04 -7.98
C VAL A 68 -5.59 7.47 -9.03
N LYS A 69 -6.79 6.90 -9.04
CA LYS A 69 -7.86 7.34 -9.93
C LYS A 69 -8.18 8.83 -9.74
N ALA A 70 -8.19 9.31 -8.51
CA ALA A 70 -8.42 10.72 -8.21
C ALA A 70 -7.26 11.62 -8.69
N PHE A 71 -6.01 11.21 -8.46
CA PHE A 71 -4.83 11.95 -8.96
C PHE A 71 -4.81 12.07 -10.48
N THR A 72 -5.20 11.00 -11.17
CA THR A 72 -5.21 10.96 -12.64
C THR A 72 -6.54 11.39 -13.26
N TRP A 73 -7.48 11.93 -12.48
CA TRP A 73 -8.79 12.33 -12.99
C TRP A 73 -8.67 13.58 -13.88
N THR A 74 -9.33 13.54 -15.03
CA THR A 74 -9.49 14.66 -15.95
C THR A 74 -10.93 14.69 -16.44
N ASP A 75 -11.60 15.84 -16.37
CA ASP A 75 -12.95 16.03 -16.93
C ASP A 75 -12.96 16.17 -18.46
#